data_AF-A0A2A5D914-F1
#
_entry.id   AF-A0A2A5D914-F1
#
_cell.length_a   1.000
_cell.length_b   1.000
_cell.length_c   1.000
_cell.angle_alpha   90.00
_cell.angle_beta   90.00
_cell.angle_gamma   90.00
#
_symmetry.space_group_name_H-M   'P 1'
#
loop_
_entity.id
_entity.type
_entity.pdbx_description
1 polymer ?
#
loop_
_entity_poly.entity_id
_entity_poly.type
_entity_poly.pdbx_seq_one_letter_code
_entity_poly.pdbx_strand_id
1 'polypeptide(L)'
;MLKSLLILSVLVLSTLPASAQEDILMLKDGRIFDGLNLEPAEGGYVVHYPHGDVTISESIIQDVLLVGQEIAPYQAKNDEEKAKLAKGLVPFEGKWVSARKREITLQKRVAERRALVDEIDAHSDWRNRYKVKTKYFNFEHTIPPFVFESYAVQMEAYFAAFCKEWKVKPQKGYGLNPKDTRLLVCFYSDKDLFHQVTGMRRGVLGYFRFVKPLELDIYYDRLDPSLSREVMFHEANHYLQKLVNVEFSYPHWPGEALAEYYGASHWDPVKEKLTSGLILEGRLTEVQTDIAQDEWMSLEEMLSTDMYQHYTWGWTFVHFLMNDKRYEKKFRKFYIGLANDKKVKRESMGVDNLKTVRQAEVLEVFKRYMKIKTDEDFLALEREWYAYIERELHVTTAHGKEKAAQNAERYGRPIRARRLYTEAIETGEASALAYHHFAELLVSQARKGKGDKMEQWKLAEKHWQTAIEMAPMTGEFYFAYGEALRRFGDKEEGSRMMFLAADIDPENRRRLGSVEDMVEVPADE
;
A
#
# COMPACT_ATOMS: atom_id res chain seq x y z
N MET A 1 65.89 31.17 38.52
CA MET A 1 66.38 30.57 37.26
C MET A 1 65.41 29.47 36.86
N LEU A 2 64.55 29.75 35.88
CA LEU A 2 63.58 28.81 35.31
C LEU A 2 64.32 27.74 34.49
N LYS A 3 63.99 26.46 34.70
CA LYS A 3 64.27 25.37 33.74
C LYS A 3 62.94 24.91 33.15
N SER A 4 62.84 25.05 31.84
CA SER A 4 61.74 24.60 30.98
C SER A 4 61.55 23.09 31.05
N LEU A 5 60.30 22.65 31.16
CA LEU A 5 59.89 21.28 30.85
C LEU A 5 58.93 21.33 29.65
N LEU A 6 59.40 20.81 28.51
CA LEU A 6 58.62 20.58 27.31
C LEU A 6 57.79 19.31 27.54
N ILE A 7 56.47 19.41 27.57
CA ILE A 7 55.58 18.24 27.54
C ILE A 7 55.23 17.99 26.07
N LEU A 8 55.77 16.90 25.53
CA LEU A 8 55.49 16.39 24.21
C LEU A 8 54.19 15.55 24.29
N SER A 9 53.07 16.11 23.87
CA SER A 9 51.80 15.38 23.76
C SER A 9 51.87 14.46 22.54
N VAL A 10 52.16 13.17 22.76
CA VAL A 10 52.02 12.13 21.74
C VAL A 10 50.52 11.88 21.53
N LEU A 11 50.00 12.37 20.41
CA LEU A 11 48.66 12.04 19.94
C LEU A 11 48.69 10.60 19.42
N VAL A 12 48.32 9.64 20.27
CA VAL A 12 48.08 8.26 19.84
C VAL A 12 46.76 8.26 19.06
N LEU A 13 46.84 8.28 17.73
CA LEU A 13 45.72 7.87 16.88
C LEU A 13 45.51 6.37 17.12
N SER A 14 44.58 6.04 18.00
CA SER A 14 44.02 4.71 18.11
C SER A 14 43.32 4.37 16.79
N THR A 15 43.98 3.58 15.95
CA THR A 15 43.35 2.86 14.84
C THR A 15 42.37 1.86 15.45
N LEU A 16 41.10 2.26 15.58
CA LEU A 16 40.03 1.30 15.78
C LEU A 16 40.12 0.29 14.62
N PRO A 17 40.02 -1.03 14.87
CA PRO A 17 39.88 -1.99 13.80
C PRO A 17 38.68 -1.55 12.96
N ALA A 18 38.85 -1.48 11.64
CA ALA A 18 37.73 -1.32 10.73
C ALA A 18 36.79 -2.50 11.01
N SER A 19 35.73 -2.27 11.78
CA SER A 19 34.60 -3.20 11.79
C SER A 19 34.26 -3.41 10.33
N ALA A 20 34.23 -4.66 9.87
CA ALA A 20 33.76 -4.99 8.53
C ALA A 20 32.46 -4.19 8.33
N GLN A 21 32.57 -3.19 7.48
CA GLN A 21 31.62 -2.10 7.44
C GLN A 21 30.57 -2.65 6.46
N GLU A 22 29.45 -3.12 7.01
CA GLU A 22 28.45 -3.88 6.25
C GLU A 22 27.64 -2.97 5.31
N ASP A 23 27.07 -3.58 4.27
CA ASP A 23 26.40 -2.89 3.17
C ASP A 23 24.97 -2.47 3.55
N ILE A 24 24.47 -1.45 2.86
CA ILE A 24 23.12 -0.91 3.06
C ILE A 24 22.32 -1.09 1.78
N LEU A 25 21.11 -1.63 1.92
CA LEU A 25 20.14 -1.78 0.84
C LEU A 25 18.84 -1.05 1.19
N MET A 26 18.36 -0.23 0.27
CA MET A 26 17.07 0.44 0.36
C MET A 26 16.19 0.02 -0.82
N LEU A 27 14.98 -0.43 -0.55
CA LEU A 27 14.00 -0.81 -1.57
C LEU A 27 13.00 0.32 -1.83
N LYS A 28 12.41 0.32 -3.04
CA LYS A 28 11.40 1.32 -3.45
C LYS A 28 10.11 1.27 -2.64
N ASP A 29 9.85 0.15 -1.98
CA ASP A 29 8.70 -0.02 -1.07
C ASP A 29 8.97 0.45 0.36
N GLY A 30 10.12 1.09 0.61
CA GLY A 30 10.44 1.66 1.90
C GLY A 30 11.22 0.75 2.84
N ARG A 31 11.43 -0.53 2.52
CA ARG A 31 12.28 -1.40 3.34
C ARG A 31 13.74 -0.95 3.28
N ILE A 32 14.38 -0.95 4.44
CA ILE A 32 15.80 -0.63 4.60
C ILE A 32 16.44 -1.80 5.34
N PHE A 33 17.56 -2.27 4.81
CA PHE A 33 18.37 -3.30 5.41
C PHE A 33 19.77 -2.73 5.58
N ASP A 34 20.17 -2.59 6.85
CA ASP A 34 21.55 -2.28 7.24
C ASP A 34 22.18 -3.56 7.77
N GLY A 35 23.47 -3.74 7.51
CA GLY A 35 24.19 -4.93 7.95
C GLY A 35 24.18 -6.10 6.96
N LEU A 36 23.94 -5.85 5.67
CA LEU A 36 23.90 -6.92 4.68
C LEU A 36 25.27 -7.23 4.09
N ASN A 37 25.45 -8.47 3.66
CA ASN A 37 26.52 -8.87 2.76
C ASN A 37 25.96 -8.94 1.34
N LEU A 38 26.27 -7.93 0.51
CA LEU A 38 25.78 -7.82 -0.86
C LEU A 38 26.87 -8.20 -1.86
N GLU A 39 26.52 -8.97 -2.88
CA GLU A 39 27.35 -9.23 -4.05
C GLU A 39 26.68 -8.66 -5.31
N PRO A 40 27.36 -7.79 -6.10
CA PRO A 40 26.86 -7.35 -7.39
C PRO A 40 26.61 -8.53 -8.34
N ALA A 41 25.44 -8.57 -8.96
CA ALA A 41 25.06 -9.59 -9.93
C ALA A 41 24.47 -8.95 -11.21
N GLU A 42 24.29 -9.75 -12.26
CA GLU A 42 23.65 -9.26 -13.48
C GLU A 42 22.21 -8.80 -13.19
N GLY A 43 21.94 -7.51 -13.43
CA GLY A 43 20.61 -6.92 -13.23
C GLY A 43 20.22 -6.69 -11.76
N GLY A 44 21.17 -6.72 -10.81
CA GLY A 44 20.86 -6.53 -9.39
C GLY A 44 21.98 -6.91 -8.41
N TYR A 45 21.59 -7.48 -7.27
CA TYR A 45 22.48 -7.90 -6.20
C TYR A 45 22.04 -9.24 -5.61
N VAL A 46 22.98 -10.01 -5.07
CA VAL A 46 22.72 -11.16 -4.22
C VAL A 46 22.96 -10.76 -2.77
N VAL A 47 22.00 -11.06 -1.89
CA VAL A 47 22.15 -10.93 -0.44
C VAL A 47 22.49 -12.29 0.13
N HIS A 48 23.59 -12.37 0.87
CA HIS A 48 23.99 -13.61 1.53
C HIS A 48 23.43 -13.66 2.95
N TYR A 49 22.49 -14.59 3.19
CA TYR A 49 22.02 -14.92 4.52
C TYR A 49 22.58 -16.27 4.99
N PRO A 50 22.62 -16.54 6.31
CA PRO A 50 23.08 -17.82 6.84
C PRO A 50 22.36 -19.04 6.23
N HIS A 51 21.07 -18.91 5.95
CA HIS A 51 20.25 -20.01 5.41
C HIS A 51 20.03 -19.93 3.91
N GLY A 52 20.73 -19.06 3.18
CA GLY A 52 20.74 -19.05 1.72
C GLY A 52 20.83 -17.66 1.10
N ASP A 53 21.05 -17.66 -0.21
CA ASP A 53 21.21 -16.44 -0.98
C ASP A 53 19.87 -15.93 -1.53
N VAL A 54 19.72 -14.61 -1.61
CA VAL A 54 18.53 -13.94 -2.12
C VAL A 54 18.93 -12.96 -3.22
N THR A 55 18.49 -13.23 -4.45
CA THR A 55 18.72 -12.32 -5.59
C THR A 55 17.66 -11.22 -5.62
N ILE A 56 18.11 -9.97 -5.75
CA ILE A 56 17.29 -8.76 -5.76
C ILE A 56 17.52 -8.04 -7.08
N SER A 57 16.44 -7.83 -7.83
CA SER A 57 16.48 -7.08 -9.10
C SER A 57 16.68 -5.58 -8.87
N GLU A 58 17.46 -4.93 -9.74
CA GLU A 58 17.64 -3.48 -9.78
C GLU A 58 16.29 -2.73 -9.89
N SER A 59 15.27 -3.37 -10.48
CA SER A 59 13.94 -2.75 -10.66
C SER A 59 13.25 -2.39 -9.35
N ILE A 60 13.56 -3.08 -8.25
CA ILE A 60 12.94 -2.86 -6.93
C ILE A 60 13.84 -2.11 -5.95
N ILE A 61 15.10 -1.85 -6.33
CA ILE A 61 16.08 -1.15 -5.50
C ILE A 61 15.88 0.37 -5.61
N GLN A 62 15.78 1.04 -4.47
CA GLN A 62 15.80 2.49 -4.37
C GLN A 62 17.24 3.01 -4.30
N ASP A 63 18.07 2.36 -3.50
CA ASP A 63 19.48 2.72 -3.32
C ASP A 63 20.28 1.54 -2.76
N VAL A 64 21.59 1.55 -3.00
CA VAL A 64 22.52 0.55 -2.49
C VAL A 64 23.86 1.21 -2.20
N LEU A 65 24.42 0.87 -1.04
CA LEU A 65 25.74 1.33 -0.66
C LEU A 65 26.61 0.14 -0.23
N LEU A 66 27.62 -0.13 -1.04
CA LEU A 66 28.64 -1.13 -0.76
C LEU A 66 29.76 -0.49 0.08
N VAL A 67 29.92 -0.96 1.31
CA VAL A 67 30.79 -0.38 2.32
C VAL A 67 32.00 -1.30 2.58
N GLY A 68 31.83 -2.62 2.42
CA GLY A 68 32.83 -3.62 2.81
C GLY A 68 33.54 -4.35 1.67
N GLN A 69 33.09 -4.21 0.42
CA GLN A 69 33.71 -4.96 -0.67
C GLN A 69 35.13 -4.46 -0.98
N GLU A 70 36.13 -5.34 -0.81
CA GLU A 70 37.41 -5.20 -1.50
C GLU A 70 37.13 -5.16 -3.00
N ILE A 71 37.02 -3.96 -3.56
CA ILE A 71 36.96 -3.82 -5.02
C ILE A 71 38.22 -4.47 -5.54
N ALA A 72 38.06 -5.58 -6.27
CA ALA A 72 39.15 -6.27 -6.92
C ALA A 72 40.06 -5.24 -7.60
N PRO A 73 41.40 -5.33 -7.46
CA PRO A 73 42.31 -4.31 -7.97
C PRO A 73 41.99 -4.01 -9.43
N TYR A 74 41.63 -2.76 -9.73
CA TYR A 74 41.24 -2.38 -11.08
C TYR A 74 42.35 -2.77 -12.07
N GLN A 75 42.02 -3.64 -13.03
CA GLN A 75 42.95 -4.04 -14.07
C GLN A 75 42.95 -2.99 -15.19
N ALA A 76 44.10 -2.36 -15.42
CA ALA A 76 44.25 -1.40 -16.51
C ALA A 76 43.99 -2.05 -17.86
N LYS A 77 43.15 -1.40 -18.69
CA LYS A 77 42.79 -1.86 -20.03
C LYS A 77 43.76 -1.39 -21.12
N ASN A 78 44.59 -0.39 -20.82
CA ASN A 78 45.57 0.20 -21.73
C ASN A 78 46.73 0.85 -20.95
N ASP A 79 47.76 1.30 -21.67
CA ASP A 79 48.95 1.92 -21.09
C ASP A 79 48.67 3.24 -20.36
N GLU A 80 47.64 3.99 -20.78
CA GLU A 80 47.24 5.23 -20.13
C GLU A 80 46.67 4.95 -18.73
N GLU A 81 45.79 3.96 -18.59
CA GLU A 81 45.25 3.53 -17.32
C GLU A 81 46.33 2.93 -16.41
N LYS A 82 47.27 2.17 -16.99
CA LYS A 82 48.42 1.64 -16.25
C LYS A 82 49.29 2.76 -15.67
N ALA A 83 49.51 3.83 -16.43
CA ALA A 83 50.23 5.01 -15.96
C ALA A 83 49.46 5.77 -14.87
N LYS A 84 48.12 5.78 -14.90
CA LYS A 84 47.28 6.38 -13.86
C LYS A 84 47.30 5.55 -12.56
N LEU A 85 47.20 4.23 -12.66
CA LEU A 85 47.36 3.32 -11.51
C LEU A 85 48.74 3.48 -10.86
N ALA A 86 49.81 3.55 -11.66
CA ALA A 86 51.18 3.78 -11.16
C ALA A 86 51.33 5.11 -10.40
N LYS A 87 50.47 6.10 -10.66
CA LYS A 87 50.40 7.38 -9.93
C LYS A 87 49.50 7.33 -8.69
N GLY A 88 49.00 6.16 -8.31
CA GLY A 88 48.08 5.98 -7.17
C GLY A 88 46.66 6.50 -7.43
N LEU A 89 46.29 6.69 -8.69
CA LEU A 89 44.93 7.02 -9.09
C LEU A 89 44.13 5.74 -9.32
N VAL A 90 42.87 5.75 -8.94
CA VAL A 90 41.91 4.67 -9.13
C VAL A 90 40.68 5.21 -9.85
N PRO A 91 40.02 4.42 -10.72
CA PRO A 91 38.75 4.82 -11.31
C PRO A 91 37.66 4.81 -10.24
N PHE A 92 36.85 5.86 -10.22
CA PHE A 92 35.71 6.03 -9.34
C PHE A 92 34.69 6.90 -10.09
N GLU A 93 33.50 6.34 -10.36
CA GLU A 93 32.39 7.04 -11.05
C GLU A 93 32.79 7.66 -12.39
N GLY A 94 33.49 6.89 -13.22
CA GLY A 94 33.96 7.34 -14.53
C GLY A 94 35.09 8.36 -14.50
N LYS A 95 35.66 8.67 -13.32
CA LYS A 95 36.78 9.60 -13.15
C LYS A 95 37.97 8.92 -12.47
N TRP A 96 39.17 9.38 -12.77
CA TRP A 96 40.38 8.95 -12.08
C TRP A 96 40.66 9.87 -10.88
N VAL A 97 40.65 9.31 -9.67
CA VAL A 97 40.87 10.03 -8.41
C VAL A 97 41.94 9.35 -7.59
N SER A 98 42.58 10.03 -6.63
CA SER A 98 43.51 9.32 -5.73
C SER A 98 42.77 8.31 -4.86
N ALA A 99 43.42 7.19 -4.51
CA ALA A 99 42.84 6.19 -3.61
C ALA A 99 42.32 6.81 -2.30
N ARG A 100 43.08 7.75 -1.72
CA ARG A 100 42.66 8.51 -0.53
C ARG A 100 41.41 9.34 -0.76
N LYS A 101 41.27 10.00 -1.93
CA LYS A 101 40.08 10.79 -2.24
C LYS A 101 38.85 9.89 -2.45
N ARG A 102 39.00 8.74 -3.10
CA ARG A 102 37.96 7.71 -3.20
C ARG A 102 37.50 7.30 -1.80
N GLU A 103 38.43 6.92 -0.93
CA GLU A 103 38.12 6.47 0.44
C GLU A 103 37.39 7.53 1.25
N ILE A 104 37.90 8.77 1.26
CA ILE A 104 37.23 9.89 1.94
C ILE A 104 35.80 10.12 1.40
N THR A 105 35.62 9.98 0.08
CA THR A 105 34.30 10.17 -0.55
C THR A 105 33.34 9.03 -0.18
N LEU A 106 33.83 7.79 -0.18
CA LEU A 106 33.05 6.61 0.25
C LEU A 106 32.67 6.74 1.72
N GLN A 107 33.62 6.94 2.62
CA GLN A 107 33.35 7.11 4.05
C GLN A 107 32.37 8.25 4.33
N LYS A 108 32.46 9.36 3.59
CA LYS A 108 31.48 10.43 3.68
C LYS A 108 30.08 9.97 3.27
N ARG A 109 29.93 9.25 2.15
CA ARG A 109 28.63 8.71 1.71
C ARG A 109 28.06 7.68 2.67
N VAL A 110 28.90 6.84 3.24
CA VAL A 110 28.54 5.86 4.28
C VAL A 110 28.00 6.57 5.50
N ALA A 111 28.72 7.58 5.99
CA ALA A 111 28.26 8.38 7.11
C ALA A 111 26.93 9.11 6.80
N GLU A 112 26.79 9.72 5.62
CA GLU A 112 25.56 10.38 5.19
C GLU A 112 24.39 9.39 5.06
N ARG A 113 24.65 8.19 4.53
CA ARG A 113 23.62 7.16 4.34
C ARG A 113 23.19 6.55 5.66
N ARG A 114 24.12 6.20 6.54
CA ARG A 114 23.80 5.69 7.87
C ARG A 114 23.06 6.73 8.69
N ALA A 115 23.46 8.01 8.62
CA ALA A 115 22.70 9.08 9.25
C ALA A 115 21.25 9.17 8.72
N LEU A 116 21.03 8.94 7.42
CA LEU A 116 19.69 8.88 6.85
C LEU A 116 18.90 7.65 7.34
N VAL A 117 19.53 6.48 7.41
CA VAL A 117 18.91 5.26 7.94
C VAL A 117 18.55 5.45 9.42
N ASP A 118 19.49 5.93 10.23
CA ASP A 118 19.28 6.26 11.64
C ASP A 118 18.15 7.28 11.82
N GLU A 119 18.05 8.28 10.93
CA GLU A 119 16.93 9.22 10.93
C GLU A 119 15.60 8.51 10.65
N ILE A 120 15.51 7.72 9.57
CA ILE A 120 14.29 6.98 9.22
C ILE A 120 13.88 6.04 10.36
N ASP A 121 14.82 5.30 10.92
CA ASP A 121 14.59 4.40 12.04
C ASP A 121 14.15 5.15 13.31
N ALA A 122 14.75 6.30 13.60
CA ALA A 122 14.32 7.15 14.72
C ALA A 122 12.88 7.64 14.57
N HIS A 123 12.39 7.75 13.32
CA HIS A 123 11.04 8.15 12.96
C HIS A 123 10.06 6.97 12.77
N SER A 124 10.49 5.71 12.92
CA SER A 124 9.64 4.52 12.83
C SER A 124 8.58 4.45 13.94
N ASP A 125 8.91 4.97 15.13
CA ASP A 125 7.98 5.10 16.25
C ASP A 125 7.07 6.31 16.08
N TRP A 126 5.76 6.11 16.21
CA TRP A 126 4.76 7.16 16.10
C TRP A 126 5.02 8.38 16.98
N ARG A 127 5.63 8.21 18.17
CA ARG A 127 5.97 9.36 19.04
C ARG A 127 6.97 10.32 18.40
N ASN A 128 7.81 9.81 17.51
CA ASN A 128 8.86 10.54 16.81
C ASN A 128 8.51 10.89 15.37
N ARG A 129 7.37 10.44 14.83
CA ARG A 129 6.91 10.65 13.43
C ARG A 129 7.29 11.99 12.78
N TYR A 130 7.51 11.95 11.47
CA TYR A 130 7.72 13.13 10.64
C TYR A 130 6.50 14.05 10.68
N LYS A 131 6.73 15.36 10.50
CA LYS A 131 5.67 16.38 10.41
C LYS A 131 5.88 17.24 9.18
N VAL A 132 5.03 17.07 8.18
CA VAL A 132 5.16 17.74 6.88
C VAL A 132 3.96 18.65 6.64
N LYS A 133 4.20 19.88 6.22
CA LYS A 133 3.13 20.83 5.87
C LYS A 133 3.10 21.03 4.37
N THR A 134 1.95 20.81 3.77
CA THR A 134 1.69 21.08 2.35
C THR A 134 0.66 22.21 2.22
N LYS A 135 0.05 22.36 1.05
CA LYS A 135 -0.91 23.44 0.80
C LYS A 135 -2.23 23.19 1.53
N TYR A 136 -2.74 21.95 1.48
CA TYR A 136 -4.03 21.58 2.05
C TYR A 136 -3.96 20.68 3.28
N PHE A 137 -2.77 20.14 3.60
CA PHE A 137 -2.63 19.13 4.65
C PHE A 137 -1.48 19.44 5.63
N ASN A 138 -1.67 19.01 6.87
CA ASN A 138 -0.62 18.81 7.85
C ASN A 138 -0.47 17.29 7.98
N PHE A 139 0.59 16.72 7.42
CA PHE A 139 0.87 15.31 7.53
C PHE A 139 1.69 15.00 8.77
N GLU A 140 1.36 13.89 9.42
CA GLU A 140 2.21 13.23 10.40
C GLU A 140 2.38 11.77 9.96
N HIS A 141 3.62 11.29 9.75
CA HIS A 141 3.86 9.95 9.19
C HIS A 141 5.11 9.25 9.72
N THR A 142 5.11 7.92 9.68
CA THR A 142 6.28 7.08 9.97
C THR A 142 6.83 6.38 8.73
N ILE A 143 6.23 6.61 7.57
CA ILE A 143 6.69 6.10 6.28
C ILE A 143 8.01 6.77 5.89
N PRO A 144 8.99 6.06 5.29
CA PRO A 144 10.19 6.67 4.75
C PRO A 144 9.88 7.83 3.80
N PRO A 145 10.57 8.99 3.91
CA PRO A 145 10.23 10.19 3.16
C PRO A 145 10.11 10.00 1.64
N PHE A 146 10.98 9.15 1.05
CA PHE A 146 11.00 8.88 -0.39
C PHE A 146 9.78 8.08 -0.87
N VAL A 147 9.12 7.30 -0.01
CA VAL A 147 7.84 6.63 -0.33
C VAL A 147 6.69 7.62 -0.14
N PHE A 148 6.71 8.34 0.98
CA PHE A 148 5.65 9.28 1.39
C PHE A 148 5.42 10.40 0.36
N GLU A 149 6.49 10.93 -0.25
CA GLU A 149 6.40 12.06 -1.19
C GLU A 149 5.37 11.82 -2.30
N SER A 150 5.36 10.60 -2.87
CA SER A 150 4.43 10.25 -3.94
C SER A 150 2.96 10.34 -3.48
N TYR A 151 2.65 9.93 -2.25
CA TYR A 151 1.29 9.97 -1.70
C TYR A 151 0.87 11.39 -1.35
N ALA A 152 1.77 12.20 -0.82
CA ALA A 152 1.50 13.62 -0.53
C ALA A 152 1.11 14.39 -1.79
N VAL A 153 1.85 14.18 -2.90
CA VAL A 153 1.54 14.80 -4.20
C VAL A 153 0.17 14.35 -4.71
N GLN A 154 -0.11 13.05 -4.64
CA GLN A 154 -1.39 12.47 -5.06
C GLN A 154 -2.57 13.04 -4.28
N MET A 155 -2.45 13.14 -2.95
CA MET A 155 -3.50 13.65 -2.09
C MET A 155 -3.76 15.15 -2.33
N GLU A 156 -2.70 15.94 -2.55
CA GLU A 156 -2.81 17.35 -2.93
C GLU A 156 -3.54 17.54 -4.27
N ALA A 157 -3.19 16.73 -5.28
CA ALA A 157 -3.84 16.76 -6.59
C ALA A 157 -5.31 16.35 -6.51
N TYR A 158 -5.60 15.27 -5.78
CA TYR A 158 -6.95 14.78 -5.50
C TYR A 158 -7.82 15.86 -4.85
N PHE A 159 -7.31 16.46 -3.76
CA PHE A 159 -8.03 17.50 -3.04
C PHE A 159 -8.28 18.73 -3.91
N ALA A 160 -7.29 19.17 -4.69
CA ALA A 160 -7.42 20.31 -5.59
C ALA A 160 -8.48 20.07 -6.67
N ALA A 161 -8.51 18.87 -7.27
CA ALA A 161 -9.49 18.49 -8.28
C ALA A 161 -10.90 18.52 -7.71
N PHE A 162 -11.11 17.93 -6.53
CA PHE A 162 -12.42 17.90 -5.91
C PHE A 162 -12.92 19.28 -5.49
N CYS A 163 -12.06 20.10 -4.85
CA CYS A 163 -12.40 21.48 -4.49
C CYS A 163 -12.88 22.29 -5.71
N LYS A 164 -12.23 22.11 -6.86
CA LYS A 164 -12.63 22.74 -8.12
C LYS A 164 -14.00 22.24 -8.61
N GLU A 165 -14.19 20.93 -8.60
CA GLU A 165 -15.39 20.27 -9.13
C GLU A 165 -16.65 20.58 -8.30
N TRP A 166 -16.54 20.46 -6.98
CA TRP A 166 -17.65 20.68 -6.04
C TRP A 166 -17.75 22.11 -5.52
N LYS A 167 -16.80 22.98 -5.90
CA LYS A 167 -16.72 24.38 -5.51
C LYS A 167 -16.66 24.57 -3.99
N VAL A 168 -16.04 23.62 -3.30
CA VAL A 168 -15.78 23.66 -1.85
C VAL A 168 -14.41 24.24 -1.55
N LYS A 169 -14.21 24.73 -0.32
CA LYS A 169 -12.94 25.31 0.12
C LYS A 169 -12.62 24.85 1.54
N PRO A 170 -11.32 24.69 1.89
CA PRO A 170 -10.89 24.45 3.26
C PRO A 170 -11.46 25.48 4.24
N GLN A 171 -11.83 25.04 5.44
CA GLN A 171 -12.39 25.89 6.49
C GLN A 171 -11.52 25.91 7.74
N LYS A 172 -11.48 27.06 8.42
CA LYS A 172 -10.84 27.22 9.73
C LYS A 172 -11.73 26.69 10.85
N GLY A 173 -11.14 26.37 11.99
CA GLY A 173 -11.87 26.01 13.22
C GLY A 173 -12.18 24.53 13.37
N TYR A 174 -11.73 23.69 12.43
CA TYR A 174 -12.05 22.27 12.40
C TYR A 174 -10.84 21.36 12.62
N GLY A 175 -9.62 21.80 12.31
CA GLY A 175 -8.40 21.07 12.63
C GLY A 175 -7.94 21.27 14.07
N LEU A 176 -6.87 20.55 14.46
CA LEU A 176 -6.24 20.66 15.78
C LEU A 176 -5.87 22.11 16.14
N ASN A 177 -5.38 22.87 15.16
CA ASN A 177 -5.21 24.32 15.27
C ASN A 177 -6.41 25.03 14.62
N PRO A 178 -7.28 25.70 15.40
CA PRO A 178 -8.47 26.38 14.86
C PRO A 178 -8.17 27.48 13.84
N LYS A 179 -6.93 28.01 13.79
CA LYS A 179 -6.54 29.04 12.82
C LYS A 179 -6.07 28.45 11.48
N ASP A 180 -5.77 27.17 11.46
CA ASP A 180 -5.32 26.45 10.28
C ASP A 180 -6.52 25.94 9.47
N THR A 181 -6.37 25.91 8.16
CA THR A 181 -7.35 25.34 7.23
C THR A 181 -6.95 23.95 6.77
N ARG A 182 -5.73 23.51 7.09
CA ARG A 182 -5.21 22.21 6.66
C ARG A 182 -5.77 21.08 7.53
N LEU A 183 -6.15 19.98 6.90
CA LEU A 183 -6.54 18.76 7.59
C LEU A 183 -5.30 18.05 8.14
N LEU A 184 -5.38 17.50 9.36
CA LEU A 184 -4.37 16.58 9.88
C LEU A 184 -4.53 15.22 9.20
N VAL A 185 -3.44 14.70 8.63
CA VAL A 185 -3.40 13.37 8.00
C VAL A 185 -2.31 12.55 8.67
N CYS A 186 -2.71 11.47 9.31
CA CYS A 186 -1.86 10.52 10.00
C CYS A 186 -1.63 9.30 9.09
N PHE A 187 -0.37 9.09 8.67
CA PHE A 187 -0.02 8.03 7.72
C PHE A 187 1.01 7.07 8.32
N TYR A 188 0.54 5.89 8.72
CA TYR A 188 1.32 4.89 9.43
C TYR A 188 2.10 4.00 8.44
N SER A 189 3.30 3.58 8.84
CA SER A 189 4.20 2.73 8.05
C SER A 189 3.60 1.38 7.66
N ASP A 190 2.70 0.86 8.50
CA ASP A 190 2.11 -0.45 8.35
C ASP A 190 0.82 -0.58 9.18
N LYS A 191 0.13 -1.70 8.93
CA LYS A 191 -1.15 -2.06 9.55
C LYS A 191 -1.06 -2.26 11.07
N ASP A 192 0.02 -2.86 11.56
CA ASP A 192 0.13 -3.19 12.98
C ASP A 192 0.37 -1.93 13.80
N LEU A 193 1.23 -1.03 13.34
CA LEU A 193 1.42 0.29 13.94
C LEU A 193 0.12 1.09 13.94
N PHE A 194 -0.62 1.10 12.82
CA PHE A 194 -1.93 1.77 12.75
C PHE A 194 -2.89 1.26 13.81
N HIS A 195 -3.08 -0.06 13.93
CA HIS A 195 -3.99 -0.63 14.93
C HIS A 195 -3.49 -0.40 16.36
N GLN A 196 -2.18 -0.46 16.58
CA GLN A 196 -1.57 -0.20 17.88
C GLN A 196 -1.80 1.25 18.33
N VAL A 197 -1.57 2.23 17.45
CA VAL A 197 -1.65 3.65 17.78
C VAL A 197 -3.09 4.14 17.87
N THR A 198 -3.92 3.76 16.90
CA THR A 198 -5.30 4.25 16.83
C THR A 198 -6.25 3.50 17.76
N GLY A 199 -5.89 2.27 18.16
CA GLY A 199 -6.77 1.36 18.92
C GLY A 199 -7.95 0.81 18.11
N MET A 200 -7.96 1.02 16.78
CA MET A 200 -9.01 0.50 15.91
C MET A 200 -8.97 -1.02 15.81
N ARG A 201 -10.14 -1.64 15.65
CA ARG A 201 -10.24 -3.09 15.48
C ARG A 201 -9.50 -3.56 14.22
N ARG A 202 -8.92 -4.77 14.29
CA ARG A 202 -8.37 -5.43 13.11
C ARG A 202 -9.42 -5.52 12.01
N GLY A 203 -9.07 -5.06 10.81
CA GLY A 203 -9.96 -5.04 9.64
C GLY A 203 -10.35 -3.64 9.16
N VAL A 204 -10.16 -2.61 9.99
CA VAL A 204 -10.26 -1.22 9.54
C VAL A 204 -9.00 -0.84 8.75
N LEU A 205 -9.18 -0.35 7.52
CA LEU A 205 -8.08 0.00 6.61
C LEU A 205 -7.63 1.47 6.75
N GLY A 206 -8.53 2.30 7.25
CA GLY A 206 -8.36 3.73 7.49
C GLY A 206 -9.66 4.30 8.05
N TYR A 207 -9.65 5.56 8.49
CA TYR A 207 -10.87 6.28 8.83
C TYR A 207 -10.68 7.80 8.74
N PHE A 208 -11.78 8.50 8.49
CA PHE A 208 -11.91 9.94 8.72
C PHE A 208 -12.68 10.24 9.99
N ARG A 209 -12.04 10.94 10.93
CA ARG A 209 -12.68 11.48 12.12
C ARG A 209 -13.47 12.75 11.76
N PHE A 210 -14.79 12.61 11.67
CA PHE A 210 -15.69 13.71 11.29
C PHE A 210 -16.08 14.67 12.44
N VAL A 211 -15.55 14.45 13.65
CA VAL A 211 -15.75 15.31 14.83
C VAL A 211 -14.45 15.98 15.23
N LYS A 212 -14.51 17.24 15.68
CA LYS A 212 -13.30 18.03 15.98
C LYS A 212 -12.35 17.33 16.98
N PRO A 213 -11.02 17.47 16.81
CA PRO A 213 -10.38 17.94 15.57
C PRO A 213 -10.60 16.93 14.43
N LEU A 214 -10.85 17.45 13.22
CA LEU A 214 -10.94 16.62 12.02
C LEU A 214 -9.56 16.05 11.70
N GLU A 215 -9.53 14.76 11.39
CA GLU A 215 -8.31 13.98 11.19
C GLU A 215 -8.60 12.82 10.24
N LEU A 216 -7.62 12.45 9.43
CA LEU A 216 -7.66 11.29 8.55
C LEU A 216 -6.52 10.36 8.93
N ASP A 217 -6.81 9.09 9.14
CA ASP A 217 -5.87 8.07 9.56
C ASP A 217 -5.85 6.93 8.54
N ILE A 218 -4.68 6.60 8.01
CA ILE A 218 -4.47 5.54 7.01
C ILE A 218 -3.11 4.87 7.19
N TYR A 219 -2.94 3.63 6.74
CA TYR A 219 -1.64 2.96 6.76
C TYR A 219 -1.16 2.55 5.38
N TYR A 220 0.15 2.38 5.25
CA TYR A 220 0.80 1.92 4.05
C TYR A 220 0.87 0.39 4.04
N ASP A 221 0.13 -0.21 3.12
CA ASP A 221 0.29 -1.62 2.74
C ASP A 221 1.34 -1.71 1.64
N ARG A 222 2.56 -2.10 2.02
CA ARG A 222 3.68 -2.25 1.09
C ARG A 222 3.46 -3.33 0.04
N LEU A 223 2.67 -4.36 0.34
CA LEU A 223 2.36 -5.44 -0.60
C LEU A 223 1.18 -5.09 -1.50
N ASP A 224 0.33 -4.15 -1.06
CA ASP A 224 -0.75 -3.57 -1.87
C ASP A 224 -0.79 -2.02 -1.81
N PRO A 225 0.17 -1.32 -2.46
CA PRO A 225 0.21 0.14 -2.47
C PRO A 225 -1.02 0.78 -3.14
N SER A 226 -1.68 0.04 -4.04
CA SER A 226 -2.92 0.45 -4.71
C SER A 226 -4.07 0.51 -3.70
N LEU A 227 -4.25 -0.52 -2.87
CA LEU A 227 -5.24 -0.50 -1.79
C LEU A 227 -5.03 0.68 -0.84
N SER A 228 -3.78 0.94 -0.44
CA SER A 228 -3.45 2.08 0.43
C SER A 228 -3.91 3.42 -0.18
N ARG A 229 -3.77 3.57 -1.50
CA ARG A 229 -4.18 4.76 -2.24
C ARG A 229 -5.71 4.85 -2.37
N GLU A 230 -6.37 3.75 -2.66
CA GLU A 230 -7.85 3.69 -2.72
C GLU A 230 -8.45 4.12 -1.38
N VAL A 231 -7.95 3.57 -0.27
CA VAL A 231 -8.38 3.94 1.08
C VAL A 231 -8.06 5.41 1.38
N MET A 232 -6.88 5.90 1.02
CA MET A 232 -6.53 7.32 1.17
C MET A 232 -7.54 8.23 0.46
N PHE A 233 -7.91 7.93 -0.79
CA PHE A 233 -8.88 8.72 -1.54
C PHE A 233 -10.31 8.57 -1.03
N HIS A 234 -10.69 7.38 -0.57
CA HIS A 234 -11.98 7.12 0.07
C HIS A 234 -12.13 7.98 1.33
N GLU A 235 -11.20 7.86 2.28
CA GLU A 235 -11.26 8.61 3.54
C GLU A 235 -11.12 10.12 3.33
N ALA A 236 -10.29 10.54 2.37
CA ALA A 236 -10.18 11.95 2.01
C ALA A 236 -11.50 12.50 1.44
N ASN A 237 -12.31 11.64 0.81
CA ASN A 237 -13.62 12.03 0.33
C ASN A 237 -14.52 12.43 1.49
N HIS A 238 -14.55 11.68 2.59
CA HIS A 238 -15.37 12.03 3.76
C HIS A 238 -15.07 13.43 4.29
N TYR A 239 -13.79 13.84 4.30
CA TYR A 239 -13.43 15.23 4.60
C TYR A 239 -14.00 16.21 3.58
N LEU A 240 -13.87 15.90 2.29
CA LEU A 240 -14.38 16.75 1.21
C LEU A 240 -15.91 16.91 1.25
N GLN A 241 -16.64 15.85 1.61
CA GLN A 241 -18.08 15.90 1.88
C GLN A 241 -18.38 16.87 3.02
N LYS A 242 -17.56 16.85 4.09
CA LYS A 242 -17.67 17.79 5.20
C LYS A 242 -17.52 19.26 4.77
N LEU A 243 -16.74 19.54 3.74
CA LEU A 243 -16.56 20.91 3.23
C LEU A 243 -17.78 21.42 2.43
N VAL A 244 -18.70 20.56 2.01
CA VAL A 244 -19.98 20.98 1.41
C VAL A 244 -20.85 21.68 2.46
N ASN A 245 -20.93 21.10 3.65
CA ASN A 245 -21.53 21.72 4.83
C ASN A 245 -20.96 21.04 6.09
N VAL A 246 -20.18 21.81 6.84
CA VAL A 246 -19.45 21.35 8.04
C VAL A 246 -20.36 20.97 9.21
N GLU A 247 -21.60 21.46 9.23
CA GLU A 247 -22.62 21.10 10.22
C GLU A 247 -23.47 19.91 9.76
N PHE A 248 -23.18 19.33 8.60
CA PHE A 248 -23.91 18.19 8.06
C PHE A 248 -23.04 16.92 8.11
N SER A 249 -23.70 15.78 8.33
CA SER A 249 -23.16 14.45 8.09
C SER A 249 -24.04 13.78 7.07
N TYR A 250 -23.45 13.32 5.97
CA TYR A 250 -24.20 12.57 4.98
C TYR A 250 -24.70 11.26 5.58
N PRO A 251 -25.93 10.83 5.27
CA PRO A 251 -26.37 9.48 5.56
C PRO A 251 -25.52 8.47 4.78
N HIS A 252 -25.50 7.21 5.23
CA HIS A 252 -24.61 6.17 4.71
C HIS A 252 -24.71 6.04 3.19
N TRP A 253 -25.93 6.04 2.62
CA TRP A 253 -26.13 6.42 1.22
C TRP A 253 -26.74 7.82 1.14
N PRO A 254 -26.16 8.76 0.38
CA PRO A 254 -25.12 8.57 -0.64
C PRO A 254 -23.67 8.74 -0.17
N GLY A 255 -23.42 8.93 1.13
CA GLY A 255 -22.10 9.29 1.68
C GLY A 255 -20.98 8.30 1.28
N GLU A 256 -21.11 7.04 1.69
CA GLU A 256 -20.11 6.00 1.41
C GLU A 256 -20.01 5.70 -0.09
N ALA A 257 -21.14 5.67 -0.79
CA ALA A 257 -21.17 5.39 -2.22
C ALA A 257 -20.42 6.45 -3.05
N LEU A 258 -20.51 7.73 -2.66
CA LEU A 258 -19.73 8.79 -3.29
C LEU A 258 -18.25 8.73 -2.89
N ALA A 259 -17.96 8.37 -1.64
CA ALA A 259 -16.58 8.14 -1.19
C ALA A 259 -15.91 7.05 -2.02
N GLU A 260 -16.59 5.94 -2.27
CA GLU A 260 -16.12 4.87 -3.14
C GLU A 260 -15.93 5.32 -4.60
N TYR A 261 -16.86 6.12 -5.15
CA TYR A 261 -16.73 6.65 -6.52
C TYR A 261 -15.43 7.45 -6.73
N TYR A 262 -15.05 8.26 -5.74
CA TYR A 262 -13.80 9.01 -5.77
C TYR A 262 -12.61 8.22 -5.23
N GLY A 263 -12.83 7.20 -4.39
CA GLY A 263 -11.82 6.23 -3.95
C GLY A 263 -11.15 5.54 -5.13
N ALA A 264 -11.92 5.30 -6.21
CA ALA A 264 -11.45 4.78 -7.49
C ALA A 264 -10.57 5.75 -8.30
N SER A 265 -10.16 6.89 -7.75
CA SER A 265 -9.36 7.85 -8.51
C SER A 265 -7.96 7.30 -8.79
N HIS A 266 -7.44 7.54 -10.00
CA HIS A 266 -6.10 7.15 -10.40
C HIS A 266 -5.25 8.38 -10.71
N TRP A 267 -4.02 8.36 -10.22
CA TRP A 267 -2.99 9.36 -10.53
C TRP A 267 -2.02 8.79 -11.56
N ASP A 268 -1.92 9.45 -12.71
CA ASP A 268 -0.87 9.21 -13.70
C ASP A 268 0.35 10.08 -13.35
N PRO A 269 1.46 9.52 -12.83
CA PRO A 269 2.61 10.30 -12.42
C PRO A 269 3.38 10.90 -13.59
N VAL A 270 3.24 10.36 -14.81
CA VAL A 270 3.93 10.89 -16.01
C VAL A 270 3.17 12.09 -16.57
N LYS A 271 1.83 12.01 -16.58
CA LYS A 271 0.97 13.11 -17.06
C LYS A 271 0.60 14.11 -15.96
N GLU A 272 0.97 13.82 -14.71
CA GLU A 272 0.56 14.56 -13.51
C GLU A 272 -0.95 14.81 -13.48
N LYS A 273 -1.72 13.76 -13.80
CA LYS A 273 -3.16 13.86 -14.01
C LYS A 273 -3.93 12.89 -13.14
N LEU A 274 -4.87 13.42 -12.38
CA LEU A 274 -5.89 12.65 -11.67
C LEU A 274 -7.08 12.35 -12.60
N THR A 275 -7.54 11.10 -12.59
CA THR A 275 -8.80 10.67 -13.21
C THR A 275 -9.68 10.05 -12.14
N SER A 276 -10.92 10.54 -11.99
CA SER A 276 -11.88 10.04 -11.00
C SER A 276 -13.02 9.28 -11.68
N GLY A 277 -13.76 8.49 -10.90
CA GLY A 277 -14.88 7.71 -11.41
C GLY A 277 -14.46 6.51 -12.25
N LEU A 278 -13.34 5.87 -11.89
CA LEU A 278 -12.96 4.58 -12.45
C LEU A 278 -13.71 3.44 -11.74
N ILE A 279 -13.54 2.24 -12.27
CA ILE A 279 -14.17 1.04 -11.73
C ILE A 279 -13.45 0.59 -10.46
N LEU A 280 -14.19 0.43 -9.35
CA LEU A 280 -13.72 -0.28 -8.17
C LEU A 280 -13.88 -1.78 -8.39
N GLU A 281 -12.89 -2.40 -8.99
CA GLU A 281 -13.00 -3.80 -9.41
C GLU A 281 -13.22 -4.73 -8.22
N GLY A 282 -12.59 -4.47 -7.06
CA GLY A 282 -12.86 -5.22 -5.83
C GLY A 282 -14.34 -5.22 -5.45
N ARG A 283 -14.99 -4.04 -5.43
CA ARG A 283 -16.43 -3.90 -5.12
C ARG A 283 -17.33 -4.48 -6.19
N LEU A 284 -16.97 -4.30 -7.47
CA LEU A 284 -17.71 -4.87 -8.59
C LEU A 284 -17.78 -6.40 -8.51
N THR A 285 -16.73 -7.05 -8.01
CA THR A 285 -16.74 -8.52 -7.88
C THR A 285 -17.73 -9.04 -6.85
N GLU A 286 -18.00 -8.26 -5.79
CA GLU A 286 -19.05 -8.55 -4.81
C GLU A 286 -20.43 -8.43 -5.50
N VAL A 287 -20.69 -7.31 -6.19
CA VAL A 287 -21.95 -7.10 -6.94
C VAL A 287 -22.19 -8.21 -7.98
N GLN A 288 -21.18 -8.58 -8.77
CA GLN A 288 -21.30 -9.65 -9.76
C GLN A 288 -21.49 -11.04 -9.12
N THR A 289 -21.03 -11.21 -7.88
CA THR A 289 -21.26 -12.44 -7.12
C THR A 289 -22.71 -12.54 -6.68
N ASP A 290 -23.27 -11.45 -6.16
CA ASP A 290 -24.67 -11.34 -5.76
C ASP A 290 -25.59 -11.57 -6.98
N ILE A 291 -25.31 -10.93 -8.13
CA ILE A 291 -26.03 -11.14 -9.39
C ILE A 291 -26.01 -12.62 -9.81
N ALA A 292 -24.85 -13.28 -9.73
CA ALA A 292 -24.72 -14.69 -10.08
C ALA A 292 -25.49 -15.63 -9.14
N GLN A 293 -25.88 -15.15 -7.95
CA GLN A 293 -26.73 -15.86 -6.98
C GLN A 293 -28.20 -15.48 -7.07
N ASP A 294 -28.58 -14.60 -8.02
CA ASP A 294 -29.92 -14.01 -8.10
C ASP A 294 -30.27 -13.13 -6.88
N GLU A 295 -29.26 -12.57 -6.21
CA GLU A 295 -29.39 -11.71 -5.03
C GLU A 295 -29.33 -10.22 -5.44
N TRP A 296 -30.28 -9.80 -6.27
CA TRP A 296 -30.34 -8.42 -6.77
C TRP A 296 -30.76 -7.41 -5.68
N MET A 297 -30.02 -6.29 -5.59
CA MET A 297 -30.33 -5.19 -4.67
C MET A 297 -31.32 -4.21 -5.30
N SER A 298 -32.51 -4.06 -4.70
CA SER A 298 -33.47 -3.04 -5.16
C SER A 298 -33.02 -1.61 -4.83
N LEU A 299 -33.35 -0.65 -5.70
CA LEU A 299 -33.11 0.76 -5.45
C LEU A 299 -33.92 1.26 -4.25
N GLU A 300 -35.14 0.76 -4.04
CA GLU A 300 -35.93 1.18 -2.89
C GLU A 300 -35.24 0.82 -1.57
N GLU A 301 -34.78 -0.42 -1.44
CA GLU A 301 -34.07 -0.90 -0.26
C GLU A 301 -32.75 -0.15 -0.06
N MET A 302 -31.91 -0.06 -1.11
CA MET A 302 -30.62 0.62 -1.07
C MET A 302 -30.72 2.11 -0.72
N LEU A 303 -31.81 2.78 -1.10
CA LEU A 303 -31.96 4.21 -0.82
C LEU A 303 -32.60 4.49 0.55
N SER A 304 -33.29 3.51 1.15
CA SER A 304 -34.08 3.69 2.37
C SER A 304 -33.51 3.01 3.62
N THR A 305 -32.58 2.06 3.45
CA THR A 305 -32.02 1.24 4.54
C THR A 305 -30.54 1.54 4.76
N ASP A 306 -30.07 1.50 6.00
CA ASP A 306 -28.65 1.63 6.32
C ASP A 306 -27.97 0.25 6.26
N MET A 307 -27.00 0.07 5.38
CA MET A 307 -26.42 -1.24 5.09
C MET A 307 -25.03 -1.17 4.46
N TYR A 308 -24.25 -2.25 4.62
CA TYR A 308 -22.92 -2.40 4.02
C TYR A 308 -22.95 -2.34 2.49
N GLN A 309 -24.04 -2.78 1.86
CA GLN A 309 -24.17 -2.81 0.40
C GLN A 309 -24.11 -1.42 -0.25
N HIS A 310 -24.12 -0.34 0.53
CA HIS A 310 -23.80 0.99 0.02
C HIS A 310 -22.37 1.12 -0.51
N TYR A 311 -21.40 0.35 0.02
CA TYR A 311 -20.02 0.32 -0.48
C TYR A 311 -19.91 -0.38 -1.85
N THR A 312 -20.83 -1.30 -2.16
CA THR A 312 -20.82 -2.12 -3.36
C THR A 312 -21.90 -1.69 -4.35
N TRP A 313 -23.16 -2.02 -4.09
CA TRP A 313 -24.32 -1.64 -4.91
C TRP A 313 -24.54 -0.12 -4.89
N GLY A 314 -24.39 0.53 -3.74
CA GLY A 314 -24.50 1.99 -3.66
C GLY A 314 -23.48 2.69 -4.58
N TRP A 315 -22.24 2.21 -4.60
CA TRP A 315 -21.20 2.68 -5.50
C TRP A 315 -21.59 2.50 -6.98
N THR A 316 -22.06 1.33 -7.42
CA THR A 316 -22.41 1.13 -8.83
C THR A 316 -23.53 2.08 -9.26
N PHE A 317 -24.47 2.40 -8.37
CA PHE A 317 -25.53 3.36 -8.66
C PHE A 317 -25.01 4.79 -8.77
N VAL A 318 -24.14 5.23 -7.84
CA VAL A 318 -23.50 6.55 -7.95
C VAL A 318 -22.64 6.63 -9.21
N HIS A 319 -21.92 5.56 -9.55
CA HIS A 319 -21.11 5.47 -10.76
C HIS A 319 -21.97 5.61 -12.02
N PHE A 320 -23.11 4.92 -12.10
CA PHE A 320 -24.10 5.10 -13.15
C PHE A 320 -24.61 6.55 -13.25
N LEU A 321 -25.04 7.13 -12.13
CA LEU A 321 -25.60 8.48 -12.10
C LEU A 321 -24.57 9.56 -12.46
N MET A 322 -23.31 9.39 -12.05
CA MET A 322 -22.23 10.36 -12.27
C MET A 322 -21.64 10.27 -13.68
N ASN A 323 -21.64 9.08 -14.29
CA ASN A 323 -21.11 8.88 -15.65
C ASN A 323 -22.16 9.06 -16.76
N ASP A 324 -23.44 9.20 -16.41
CA ASP A 324 -24.50 9.54 -17.37
C ASP A 324 -24.88 11.03 -17.29
N LYS A 325 -24.66 11.76 -18.40
CA LYS A 325 -24.98 13.19 -18.52
C LYS A 325 -26.46 13.52 -18.28
N ARG A 326 -27.37 12.55 -18.44
CA ARG A 326 -28.81 12.70 -18.14
C ARG A 326 -29.06 12.86 -16.64
N TYR A 327 -28.22 12.25 -15.81
CA TYR A 327 -28.43 12.11 -14.37
C TYR A 327 -27.44 12.94 -13.54
N GLU A 328 -26.19 13.08 -13.97
CA GLU A 328 -25.09 13.68 -13.20
C GLU A 328 -25.47 15.00 -12.54
N LYS A 329 -25.96 15.95 -13.35
CA LYS A 329 -26.34 17.29 -12.85
C LYS A 329 -27.48 17.24 -11.83
N LYS A 330 -28.41 16.29 -11.95
CA LYS A 330 -29.51 16.13 -10.98
C LYS A 330 -29.00 15.49 -9.70
N PHE A 331 -28.15 14.47 -9.81
CA PHE A 331 -27.55 13.80 -8.65
C PHE A 331 -26.66 14.76 -7.84
N ARG A 332 -25.80 15.55 -8.48
CA ARG A 332 -25.01 16.58 -7.76
C ARG A 332 -25.87 17.59 -7.03
N LYS A 333 -27.01 17.99 -7.63
CA LYS A 333 -27.98 18.88 -6.97
C LYS A 333 -28.67 18.21 -5.80
N PHE A 334 -29.04 16.93 -5.93
CA PHE A 334 -29.55 16.12 -4.83
C PHE A 334 -28.55 16.07 -3.67
N TYR A 335 -27.30 15.73 -3.96
CA TYR A 335 -26.24 15.57 -2.98
C TYR A 335 -25.97 16.87 -2.20
N ILE A 336 -25.83 18.00 -2.90
CA ILE A 336 -25.70 19.33 -2.24
C ILE A 336 -27.01 19.71 -1.52
N GLY A 337 -28.16 19.34 -2.09
CA GLY A 337 -29.48 19.58 -1.55
C GLY A 337 -29.73 18.91 -0.20
N LEU A 338 -29.26 17.68 -0.01
CA LEU A 338 -29.32 16.97 1.28
C LEU A 338 -28.73 17.83 2.40
N ALA A 339 -27.57 18.46 2.16
CA ALA A 339 -26.90 19.30 3.13
C ALA A 339 -27.54 20.70 3.30
N ASN A 340 -28.03 21.31 2.21
CA ASN A 340 -28.30 22.76 2.19
C ASN A 340 -29.75 23.18 1.87
N ASP A 341 -30.59 22.32 1.30
CA ASP A 341 -31.98 22.66 0.98
C ASP A 341 -32.83 22.79 2.25
N LYS A 342 -33.45 23.95 2.46
CA LYS A 342 -34.32 24.22 3.61
C LYS A 342 -35.57 23.34 3.65
N LYS A 343 -35.96 22.74 2.52
CA LYS A 343 -37.11 21.82 2.42
C LYS A 343 -36.76 20.38 2.82
N VAL A 344 -35.49 20.06 3.03
CA VAL A 344 -35.07 18.75 3.54
C VAL A 344 -35.12 18.77 5.06
N LYS A 345 -35.91 17.86 5.63
CA LYS A 345 -35.97 17.65 7.07
C LYS A 345 -34.66 17.02 7.54
N ARG A 346 -34.05 17.63 8.54
CA ARG A 346 -32.80 17.15 9.15
C ARG A 346 -33.01 16.98 10.65
N GLU A 347 -32.30 16.04 11.23
CA GLU A 347 -32.27 15.83 12.67
C GLU A 347 -30.86 15.99 13.23
N SER A 348 -30.79 16.32 14.52
CA SER A 348 -29.51 16.43 15.20
C SER A 348 -28.94 15.05 15.49
N MET A 349 -27.64 14.89 15.31
CA MET A 349 -26.90 13.70 15.71
C MET A 349 -26.45 13.74 17.19
N GLY A 350 -26.71 14.84 17.90
CA GLY A 350 -26.29 15.01 19.30
C GLY A 350 -24.79 15.23 19.51
N VAL A 351 -24.00 15.35 18.43
CA VAL A 351 -22.54 15.52 18.48
C VAL A 351 -22.11 16.69 17.57
N ASP A 352 -21.22 17.55 18.06
CA ASP A 352 -20.62 18.70 17.33
C ASP A 352 -21.62 19.54 16.50
N ASN A 353 -22.86 19.71 17.00
CA ASN A 353 -23.98 20.36 16.31
C ASN A 353 -24.33 19.78 14.93
N LEU A 354 -23.87 18.55 14.66
CA LEU A 354 -24.08 17.88 13.40
C LEU A 354 -25.55 17.53 13.20
N LYS A 355 -25.96 17.68 11.94
CA LYS A 355 -27.27 17.31 11.45
C LYS A 355 -27.13 16.28 10.35
N THR A 356 -28.12 15.42 10.21
CA THR A 356 -28.19 14.43 9.14
C THR A 356 -29.63 14.28 8.64
N VAL A 357 -29.82 13.47 7.61
CA VAL A 357 -31.13 13.02 7.12
C VAL A 357 -31.23 11.53 7.47
N ARG A 358 -32.35 11.09 8.04
CA ARG A 358 -32.57 9.65 8.25
C ARG A 358 -32.53 8.93 6.91
N GLN A 359 -31.89 7.76 6.87
CA GLN A 359 -31.78 6.97 5.64
C GLN A 359 -33.16 6.71 5.00
N ALA A 360 -34.18 6.39 5.79
CA ALA A 360 -35.56 6.18 5.30
C ALA A 360 -36.18 7.39 4.59
N GLU A 361 -35.71 8.62 4.84
CA GLU A 361 -36.20 9.85 4.20
C GLU A 361 -35.43 10.20 2.92
N VAL A 362 -34.31 9.53 2.66
CA VAL A 362 -33.41 9.85 1.55
C VAL A 362 -34.06 9.56 0.20
N LEU A 363 -34.81 8.46 0.09
CA LEU A 363 -35.53 8.07 -1.13
C LEU A 363 -36.45 9.17 -1.65
N GLU A 364 -37.26 9.77 -0.78
CA GLU A 364 -38.21 10.82 -1.16
C GLU A 364 -37.50 12.11 -1.60
N VAL A 365 -36.41 12.46 -0.92
CA VAL A 365 -35.56 13.58 -1.36
C VAL A 365 -34.94 13.27 -2.72
N PHE A 366 -34.44 12.06 -2.92
CA PHE A 366 -33.86 11.62 -4.18
C PHE A 366 -34.87 11.71 -5.34
N LYS A 367 -36.05 11.08 -5.21
CA LYS A 367 -37.13 11.12 -6.22
C LYS A 367 -37.45 12.57 -6.63
N ARG A 368 -37.57 13.48 -5.66
CA ARG A 368 -37.82 14.91 -5.90
C ARG A 368 -36.75 15.57 -6.79
N TYR A 369 -35.47 15.35 -6.49
CA TYR A 369 -34.37 15.95 -7.25
C TYR A 369 -34.18 15.30 -8.62
N MET A 370 -34.42 13.99 -8.71
CA MET A 370 -34.34 13.24 -9.96
C MET A 370 -35.54 13.51 -10.89
N LYS A 371 -36.62 14.08 -10.33
CA LYS A 371 -37.92 14.37 -10.98
C LYS A 371 -38.69 13.10 -11.34
N ILE A 372 -38.57 12.08 -10.49
CA ILE A 372 -39.31 10.81 -10.58
C ILE A 372 -40.70 11.08 -10.02
N LYS A 373 -41.75 10.80 -10.80
CA LYS A 373 -43.14 11.14 -10.43
C LYS A 373 -44.00 9.91 -10.15
N THR A 374 -43.64 8.79 -10.76
CA THR A 374 -44.40 7.54 -10.69
C THR A 374 -43.47 6.41 -10.27
N ASP A 375 -44.06 5.32 -9.75
CA ASP A 375 -43.30 4.12 -9.42
C ASP A 375 -42.70 3.47 -10.69
N GLU A 376 -43.38 3.60 -11.83
CA GLU A 376 -42.86 3.13 -13.12
C GLU A 376 -41.60 3.90 -13.56
N ASP A 377 -41.55 5.22 -13.35
CA ASP A 377 -40.32 6.00 -13.59
C ASP A 377 -39.17 5.53 -12.70
N PHE A 378 -39.47 5.10 -11.47
CA PHE A 378 -38.48 4.61 -10.51
C PHE A 378 -37.96 3.23 -10.90
N LEU A 379 -38.86 2.31 -11.26
CA LEU A 379 -38.50 0.98 -11.76
C LEU A 379 -37.75 1.05 -13.10
N ALA A 380 -38.09 2.02 -13.97
CA ALA A 380 -37.33 2.26 -15.19
C ALA A 380 -35.88 2.67 -14.89
N LEU A 381 -35.65 3.52 -13.89
CA LEU A 381 -34.30 3.90 -13.45
C LEU A 381 -33.52 2.71 -12.89
N GLU A 382 -34.18 1.85 -12.10
CA GLU A 382 -33.58 0.61 -11.58
C GLU A 382 -33.14 -0.32 -12.72
N ARG A 383 -34.01 -0.56 -13.70
CA ARG A 383 -33.68 -1.39 -14.86
C ARG A 383 -32.55 -0.80 -15.72
N GLU A 384 -32.50 0.52 -15.88
CA GLU A 384 -31.39 1.20 -16.55
C GLU A 384 -30.07 0.99 -15.79
N TRP A 385 -30.10 1.07 -14.47
CA TRP A 385 -28.93 0.84 -13.63
C TRP A 385 -28.45 -0.61 -13.69
N TYR A 386 -29.33 -1.60 -13.62
CA TYR A 386 -28.95 -3.01 -13.80
C TYR A 386 -28.33 -3.25 -15.17
N ALA A 387 -28.96 -2.73 -16.23
CA ALA A 387 -28.41 -2.84 -17.58
C ALA A 387 -27.04 -2.15 -17.70
N TYR A 388 -26.81 -1.07 -16.98
CA TYR A 388 -25.51 -0.41 -16.90
C TYR A 388 -24.46 -1.29 -16.24
N ILE A 389 -24.78 -1.95 -15.12
CA ILE A 389 -23.86 -2.88 -14.46
C ILE A 389 -23.46 -4.01 -15.42
N GLU A 390 -24.42 -4.64 -16.09
CA GLU A 390 -24.15 -5.76 -16.98
C GLU A 390 -23.36 -5.38 -18.24
N ARG A 391 -23.59 -4.18 -18.79
CA ARG A 391 -23.04 -3.77 -20.09
C ARG A 391 -21.73 -3.00 -19.98
N GLU A 392 -21.59 -2.18 -18.94
CA GLU A 392 -20.51 -1.18 -18.86
C GLU A 392 -19.49 -1.49 -17.77
N LEU A 393 -19.84 -2.27 -16.74
CA LEU A 393 -18.96 -2.55 -15.61
C LEU A 393 -18.29 -3.92 -15.75
N HIS A 394 -16.99 -3.91 -16.08
CA HIS A 394 -16.20 -5.11 -16.27
C HIS A 394 -14.94 -5.09 -15.40
N VAL A 395 -14.61 -6.24 -14.82
CA VAL A 395 -13.30 -6.47 -14.18
C VAL A 395 -12.31 -6.81 -15.28
N THR A 396 -11.35 -5.92 -15.50
CA THR A 396 -10.44 -5.99 -16.65
C THR A 396 -8.97 -6.05 -16.26
N THR A 397 -8.56 -5.41 -15.15
CA THR A 397 -7.16 -5.38 -14.75
C THR A 397 -6.73 -6.66 -14.04
N ALA A 398 -5.41 -6.89 -13.96
CA ALA A 398 -4.84 -7.96 -13.17
C ALA A 398 -5.28 -7.86 -11.70
N HIS A 399 -5.12 -6.67 -11.10
CA HIS A 399 -5.48 -6.40 -9.72
C HIS A 399 -6.96 -6.68 -9.42
N GLY A 400 -7.87 -6.25 -10.28
CA GLY A 400 -9.30 -6.54 -10.11
C GLY A 400 -9.60 -8.03 -10.14
N LYS A 401 -8.96 -8.78 -11.05
CA LYS A 401 -9.10 -10.23 -11.13
C LYS A 401 -8.51 -10.93 -9.91
N GLU A 402 -7.42 -10.41 -9.34
CA GLU A 402 -6.85 -10.90 -8.07
C GLU A 402 -7.82 -10.73 -6.91
N LYS A 403 -8.41 -9.54 -6.75
CA LYS A 403 -9.43 -9.27 -5.72
C LYS A 403 -10.65 -10.16 -5.93
N ALA A 404 -11.07 -10.34 -7.19
CA ALA A 404 -12.15 -11.26 -7.56
C ALA A 404 -11.83 -12.70 -7.14
N ALA A 405 -10.58 -13.13 -7.32
CA ALA A 405 -10.13 -14.47 -6.98
C ALA A 405 -10.10 -14.69 -5.46
N GLN A 406 -9.55 -13.74 -4.70
CA GLN A 406 -9.55 -13.74 -3.24
C GLN A 406 -10.96 -13.80 -2.67
N ASN A 407 -11.88 -13.01 -3.22
CA ASN A 407 -13.29 -13.03 -2.82
C ASN A 407 -13.94 -14.38 -3.14
N ALA A 408 -13.72 -14.93 -4.35
CA ALA A 408 -14.22 -16.25 -4.70
C ALA A 408 -13.69 -17.34 -3.76
N GLU A 409 -12.42 -17.26 -3.33
CA GLU A 409 -11.83 -18.17 -2.35
C GLU A 409 -12.51 -18.04 -0.97
N ARG A 410 -12.67 -16.81 -0.48
CA ARG A 410 -13.34 -16.50 0.81
C ARG A 410 -14.74 -17.12 0.88
N TYR A 411 -15.49 -17.07 -0.22
CA TYR A 411 -16.84 -17.64 -0.31
C TYR A 411 -16.87 -19.12 -0.74
N GLY A 412 -15.75 -19.83 -0.68
CA GLY A 412 -15.70 -21.27 -0.91
C GLY A 412 -15.92 -21.67 -2.38
N ARG A 413 -15.55 -20.81 -3.35
CA ARG A 413 -15.67 -21.03 -4.80
C ARG A 413 -14.30 -21.25 -5.45
N PRO A 414 -13.57 -22.34 -5.13
CA PRO A 414 -12.18 -22.52 -5.54
C PRO A 414 -11.99 -22.66 -7.05
N ILE A 415 -12.98 -23.17 -7.78
CA ILE A 415 -12.91 -23.28 -9.25
C ILE A 415 -12.89 -21.88 -9.88
N ARG A 416 -13.76 -20.98 -9.39
CA ARG A 416 -13.81 -19.59 -9.83
C ARG A 416 -12.54 -18.84 -9.41
N ALA A 417 -12.09 -19.01 -8.18
CA ALA A 417 -10.84 -18.41 -7.68
C ALA A 417 -9.63 -18.82 -8.54
N ARG A 418 -9.48 -20.12 -8.83
CA ARG A 418 -8.42 -20.63 -9.72
C ARG A 418 -8.46 -19.97 -11.09
N ARG A 419 -9.64 -19.90 -11.72
CA ARG A 419 -9.81 -19.27 -13.03
C ARG A 419 -9.39 -17.79 -12.99
N LEU A 420 -9.82 -17.04 -11.99
CA LEU A 420 -9.54 -15.62 -11.86
C LEU A 420 -8.05 -15.34 -11.56
N TYR A 421 -7.40 -16.14 -10.72
CA TYR A 421 -5.94 -16.03 -10.55
C TYR A 421 -5.19 -16.34 -11.85
N THR A 422 -5.63 -17.35 -12.60
CA THR A 422 -5.05 -17.64 -13.92
C THR A 422 -5.26 -16.47 -14.89
N GLU A 423 -6.48 -15.95 -15.00
CA GLU A 423 -6.78 -14.79 -15.86
C GLU A 423 -6.03 -13.52 -15.44
N ALA A 424 -5.72 -13.36 -14.14
CA ALA A 424 -4.89 -12.28 -13.63
C ALA A 424 -3.44 -12.46 -14.08
N ILE A 425 -2.88 -13.65 -13.88
CA ILE A 425 -1.50 -14.00 -14.28
C ILE A 425 -1.32 -13.88 -15.80
N GLU A 426 -2.30 -14.29 -16.59
CA GLU A 426 -2.28 -14.20 -18.06
C GLU A 426 -2.24 -12.76 -18.58
N THR A 427 -2.56 -11.74 -17.76
CA THR A 427 -2.36 -10.34 -18.14
C THR A 427 -0.89 -9.94 -18.21
N GLY A 428 0.00 -10.67 -17.52
CA GLY A 428 1.40 -10.30 -17.32
C GLY A 428 1.63 -9.21 -16.26
N GLU A 429 0.58 -8.69 -15.64
CA GLU A 429 0.65 -7.61 -14.64
C GLU A 429 0.24 -8.07 -13.22
N ALA A 430 0.11 -9.38 -13.01
CA ALA A 430 -0.30 -9.92 -11.71
C ALA A 430 0.73 -9.62 -10.61
N SER A 431 0.26 -9.31 -9.42
CA SER A 431 1.10 -9.02 -8.25
C SER A 431 1.76 -10.28 -7.68
N ALA A 432 2.85 -10.11 -6.93
CA ALA A 432 3.46 -11.23 -6.21
C ALA A 432 2.47 -11.89 -5.22
N LEU A 433 1.54 -11.13 -4.65
CA LEU A 433 0.46 -11.65 -3.82
C LEU A 433 -0.51 -12.54 -4.60
N ALA A 434 -0.79 -12.24 -5.86
CA ALA A 434 -1.62 -13.10 -6.72
C ALA A 434 -1.03 -14.50 -6.83
N TYR A 435 0.27 -14.57 -7.13
CA TYR A 435 1.01 -15.82 -7.24
C TYR A 435 1.05 -16.56 -5.91
N HIS A 436 1.34 -15.85 -4.81
CA HIS A 436 1.36 -16.42 -3.47
C HIS A 436 0.00 -17.04 -3.08
N HIS A 437 -1.09 -16.27 -3.16
CA HIS A 437 -2.41 -16.77 -2.79
C HIS A 437 -2.91 -17.87 -3.73
N PHE A 438 -2.53 -17.82 -5.01
CA PHE A 438 -2.87 -18.91 -5.92
C PHE A 438 -2.16 -20.22 -5.51
N ALA A 439 -0.90 -20.14 -5.09
CA ALA A 439 -0.17 -21.29 -4.55
C ALA A 439 -0.83 -21.84 -3.27
N GLU A 440 -1.23 -20.97 -2.35
CA GLU A 440 -1.97 -21.36 -1.13
C GLU A 440 -3.29 -22.06 -1.45
N LEU A 441 -4.06 -21.51 -2.41
CA LEU A 441 -5.31 -22.10 -2.88
C LEU A 441 -5.08 -23.51 -3.42
N LEU A 442 -4.06 -23.70 -4.26
CA LEU A 442 -3.72 -25.00 -4.85
C LEU A 442 -3.34 -26.03 -3.76
N VAL A 443 -2.50 -25.65 -2.80
CA VAL A 443 -2.15 -26.53 -1.68
C VAL A 443 -3.37 -26.85 -0.81
N SER A 444 -4.25 -25.88 -0.57
CA SER A 444 -5.52 -26.08 0.14
C SER A 444 -6.44 -27.07 -0.58
N GLN A 445 -6.54 -27.01 -1.92
CA GLN A 445 -7.29 -28.00 -2.71
C GLN A 445 -6.64 -29.40 -2.64
N ALA A 446 -5.32 -29.48 -2.76
CA ALA A 446 -4.57 -30.73 -2.70
C ALA A 446 -4.75 -31.44 -1.35
N ARG A 447 -4.76 -30.67 -0.24
CA ARG A 447 -5.05 -31.17 1.12
C ARG A 447 -6.47 -31.75 1.24
N LYS A 448 -7.42 -31.18 0.51
CA LYS A 448 -8.83 -31.63 0.48
C LYS A 448 -9.08 -32.78 -0.50
N GLY A 449 -8.03 -33.36 -1.10
CA GLY A 449 -8.14 -34.47 -2.05
C GLY A 449 -8.82 -34.10 -3.37
N LYS A 450 -8.84 -32.81 -3.73
CA LYS A 450 -9.44 -32.33 -4.98
C LYS A 450 -8.36 -32.28 -6.05
N GLY A 451 -8.48 -33.06 -7.12
CA GLY A 451 -7.53 -33.09 -8.25
C GLY A 451 -6.27 -33.92 -7.99
N ASP A 452 -5.34 -33.92 -8.96
CA ASP A 452 -4.04 -34.58 -8.79
C ASP A 452 -3.17 -33.78 -7.81
N LYS A 453 -2.89 -34.40 -6.67
CA LYS A 453 -2.13 -33.81 -5.57
C LYS A 453 -0.72 -33.39 -6.01
N MET A 454 -0.06 -34.18 -6.86
CA MET A 454 1.30 -33.91 -7.30
C MET A 454 1.33 -32.81 -8.36
N GLU A 455 0.37 -32.79 -9.27
CA GLU A 455 0.23 -31.69 -10.25
C GLU A 455 -0.02 -30.34 -9.57
N GLN A 456 -0.94 -30.30 -8.60
CA GLN A 456 -1.24 -29.09 -7.85
C GLN A 456 -0.07 -28.60 -7.02
N TRP A 457 0.68 -29.53 -6.42
CA TRP A 457 1.91 -29.21 -5.71
C TRP A 457 2.93 -28.53 -6.62
N LYS A 458 3.26 -29.15 -7.76
CA LYS A 458 4.24 -28.59 -8.72
C LYS A 458 3.81 -27.22 -9.26
N LEU A 459 2.51 -27.03 -9.47
CA LEU A 459 1.98 -25.73 -9.90
C LEU A 459 2.08 -24.69 -8.77
N ALA A 460 1.77 -25.05 -7.53
CA ALA A 460 1.90 -24.17 -6.37
C ALA A 460 3.37 -23.76 -6.14
N GLU A 461 4.28 -24.72 -6.23
CA GLU A 461 5.74 -24.49 -6.16
C GLU A 461 6.19 -23.44 -7.18
N LYS A 462 5.79 -23.59 -8.46
CA LYS A 462 6.09 -22.60 -9.50
C LYS A 462 5.56 -21.21 -9.14
N HIS A 463 4.34 -21.11 -8.63
CA HIS A 463 3.76 -19.83 -8.27
C HIS A 463 4.45 -19.19 -7.07
N TRP A 464 4.84 -19.94 -6.04
CA TRP A 464 5.65 -19.39 -4.95
C TRP A 464 7.04 -18.94 -5.41
N GLN A 465 7.69 -19.69 -6.29
CA GLN A 465 8.96 -19.28 -6.89
C GLN A 465 8.81 -17.94 -7.61
N THR A 466 7.77 -17.76 -8.43
CA THR A 466 7.49 -16.47 -9.08
C THR A 466 7.17 -15.36 -8.07
N ALA A 467 6.39 -15.63 -7.02
CA ALA A 467 6.12 -14.65 -5.97
C ALA A 467 7.41 -14.17 -5.28
N ILE A 468 8.32 -15.12 -5.00
CA ILE A 468 9.65 -14.86 -4.43
C ILE A 468 10.51 -14.06 -5.41
N GLU A 469 10.57 -14.43 -6.69
CA GLU A 469 11.32 -13.67 -7.70
C GLU A 469 10.85 -12.22 -7.82
N MET A 470 9.54 -11.99 -7.72
CA MET A 470 8.95 -10.64 -7.81
C MET A 470 9.14 -9.81 -6.53
N ALA A 471 9.14 -10.46 -5.36
CA ALA A 471 9.32 -9.79 -4.07
C ALA A 471 10.26 -10.60 -3.15
N PRO A 472 11.56 -10.66 -3.49
CA PRO A 472 12.53 -11.58 -2.88
C PRO A 472 12.84 -11.27 -1.41
N MET A 473 12.48 -10.08 -0.95
CA MET A 473 12.68 -9.68 0.44
C MET A 473 11.43 -9.89 1.31
N THR A 474 10.43 -10.61 0.82
CA THR A 474 9.17 -10.89 1.54
C THR A 474 9.24 -12.27 2.20
N GLY A 475 9.68 -12.31 3.46
CA GLY A 475 9.88 -13.55 4.21
C GLY A 475 8.64 -14.45 4.30
N GLU A 476 7.43 -13.88 4.32
CA GLU A 476 6.18 -14.66 4.33
C GLU A 476 6.07 -15.64 3.14
N PHE A 477 6.58 -15.27 1.96
CA PHE A 477 6.54 -16.12 0.77
C PHE A 477 7.46 -17.34 0.92
N TYR A 478 8.65 -17.13 1.47
CA TYR A 478 9.59 -18.20 1.80
C TYR A 478 9.03 -19.12 2.89
N PHE A 479 8.40 -18.56 3.91
CA PHE A 479 7.83 -19.33 5.01
C PHE A 479 6.71 -20.25 4.51
N ALA A 480 5.74 -19.71 3.77
CA ALA A 480 4.62 -20.48 3.23
C ALA A 480 5.09 -21.56 2.24
N TYR A 481 6.06 -21.22 1.38
CA TYR A 481 6.66 -22.17 0.47
C TYR A 481 7.40 -23.29 1.23
N GLY A 482 8.17 -22.94 2.25
CA GLY A 482 8.89 -23.88 3.12
C GLY A 482 7.96 -24.84 3.87
N GLU A 483 6.85 -24.34 4.43
CA GLU A 483 5.82 -25.19 5.05
C GLU A 483 5.24 -26.20 4.06
N ALA A 484 5.02 -25.78 2.82
CA ALA A 484 4.48 -26.65 1.79
C ALA A 484 5.52 -27.68 1.31
N LEU A 485 6.79 -27.27 1.14
CA LEU A 485 7.92 -28.15 0.85
C LEU A 485 8.07 -29.25 1.90
N ARG A 486 8.05 -28.90 3.21
CA ARG A 486 8.11 -29.90 4.29
C ARG A 486 7.01 -30.96 4.23
N ARG A 487 5.87 -30.61 3.65
CA ARG A 487 4.70 -31.48 3.61
C ARG A 487 4.59 -32.31 2.34
N PHE A 488 5.01 -31.77 1.20
CA PHE A 488 4.75 -32.35 -0.12
C PHE A 488 6.02 -32.60 -0.94
N GLY A 489 7.14 -31.98 -0.59
CA GLY A 489 8.42 -32.09 -1.27
C GLY A 489 9.55 -32.41 -0.30
N ASP A 490 10.64 -31.66 -0.43
CA ASP A 490 11.84 -31.84 0.37
C ASP A 490 11.71 -31.17 1.76
N LYS A 491 11.89 -31.97 2.81
CA LYS A 491 11.75 -31.52 4.21
C LYS A 491 12.92 -30.67 4.68
N GLU A 492 14.12 -30.97 4.24
CA GLU A 492 15.32 -30.24 4.63
C GLU A 492 15.29 -28.87 3.98
N GLU A 493 15.04 -28.84 2.66
CA GLU A 493 14.88 -27.60 1.91
C GLU A 493 13.72 -26.75 2.42
N GLY A 494 12.60 -27.38 2.76
CA GLY A 494 11.46 -26.67 3.36
C GLY A 494 11.81 -26.03 4.70
N SER A 495 12.63 -26.68 5.53
CA SER A 495 13.10 -26.12 6.80
C SER A 495 14.08 -24.97 6.55
N ARG A 496 15.02 -25.14 5.60
CA ARG A 496 15.95 -24.08 5.17
C ARG A 496 15.21 -22.83 4.72
N MET A 497 14.17 -22.96 3.88
CA MET A 497 13.35 -21.84 3.43
C MET A 497 12.63 -21.12 4.57
N MET A 498 12.15 -21.85 5.59
CA MET A 498 11.53 -21.24 6.77
C MET A 498 12.54 -20.48 7.63
N PHE A 499 13.79 -20.95 7.75
CA PHE A 499 14.85 -20.21 8.43
C PHE A 499 15.29 -18.98 7.63
N LEU A 500 15.45 -19.10 6.31
CA LEU A 500 15.71 -17.97 5.42
C LEU A 500 14.62 -16.89 5.54
N ALA A 501 13.35 -17.30 5.65
CA ALA A 501 12.24 -16.36 5.91
C ALA A 501 12.43 -15.53 7.19
N ALA A 502 13.02 -16.12 8.23
CA ALA A 502 13.31 -15.45 9.50
C ALA A 502 14.62 -14.64 9.49
N ASP A 503 15.55 -14.97 8.59
CA ASP A 503 16.71 -14.13 8.30
C ASP A 503 16.30 -12.83 7.57
N ILE A 504 15.40 -12.96 6.58
CA ILE A 504 14.87 -11.82 5.79
C ILE A 504 13.96 -10.92 6.65
N ASP A 505 13.05 -11.53 7.40
CA ASP A 505 12.08 -10.82 8.25
C ASP A 505 12.01 -11.48 9.63
N PRO A 506 12.68 -10.91 10.64
CA PRO A 506 12.75 -11.47 11.99
C PRO A 506 11.39 -11.71 12.67
N GLU A 507 10.30 -11.09 12.22
CA GLU A 507 8.97 -11.38 12.75
C GLU A 507 8.54 -12.83 12.50
N ASN A 508 9.02 -13.44 11.41
CA ASN A 508 8.80 -14.86 11.12
C ASN A 508 9.49 -15.78 12.12
N ARG A 509 10.49 -15.30 12.87
CA ARG A 509 11.15 -16.11 13.92
C ARG A 509 10.17 -16.56 15.00
N ARG A 510 9.15 -15.74 15.32
CA ARG A 510 8.10 -16.15 16.29
C ARG A 510 7.29 -17.35 15.79
N ARG A 511 7.21 -17.56 14.47
CA ARG A 511 6.52 -18.68 13.83
C ARG A 511 7.37 -19.95 13.78
N LEU A 512 8.70 -19.83 13.98
CA LEU A 512 9.64 -20.96 14.01
C LEU A 512 9.64 -21.76 15.31
N GLY A 513 9.02 -21.27 16.38
CA GLY A 513 8.98 -21.98 17.67
C GLY A 513 8.31 -23.37 17.61
N SER A 514 7.63 -23.73 16.51
CA SER A 514 7.11 -25.08 16.24
C SER A 514 8.03 -25.95 15.37
N VAL A 515 9.07 -25.36 14.79
CA VAL A 515 10.04 -25.98 13.87
C VAL A 515 11.30 -26.41 14.60
N GLU A 516 11.78 -25.61 15.56
CA GLU A 516 12.96 -25.91 16.39
C GLU A 516 12.77 -27.20 17.22
N ASP A 517 11.55 -27.49 17.67
CA ASP A 517 11.21 -28.75 18.36
C ASP A 517 11.21 -29.98 17.43
N MET A 518 11.38 -29.81 16.11
CA MET A 518 11.30 -30.87 15.10
C MET A 518 12.60 -31.10 14.32
N VAL A 519 13.59 -30.23 14.48
CA VAL A 519 14.93 -30.42 13.90
C VAL A 519 15.80 -30.94 15.03
N GLU A 520 16.11 -32.25 15.02
CA GLU A 520 17.30 -32.72 15.71
C GLU A 520 18.47 -31.96 15.10
N VAL A 521 18.96 -30.96 15.83
CA VAL A 521 20.18 -30.24 15.47
C VAL A 521 21.27 -31.31 15.37
N PRO A 522 21.86 -31.57 14.19
CA PRO A 522 23.04 -32.40 14.15
C PRO A 522 24.11 -31.66 14.94
N ALA A 523 24.53 -32.27 16.04
CA ALA A 523 25.62 -31.75 16.85
C ALA A 523 26.86 -31.60 15.96
N ASP A 524 27.44 -30.41 16.00
CA ASP A 524 28.79 -30.01 15.59
C ASP A 524 29.66 -31.06 14.86
N GLU A 525 30.12 -30.70 13.66
CA GLU A 525 31.45 -31.09 13.16
C GLU A 525 32.30 -29.85 12.86
#